data_AF-A0A974U494-F1
#
_entry.id   AF-A0A974U494-F1
#
_cell.length_a   1.000
_cell.length_b   1.000
_cell.length_c   1.000
_cell.angle_alpha   90.00
_cell.angle_beta   90.00
_cell.angle_gamma   90.00
#
_symmetry.space_group_name_H-M   'P 1'
#
loop_
_entity.id
_entity.type
_entity.pdbx_description
1 polymer ?
#
loop_
_entity_poly.entity_id
_entity_poly.type
_entity_poly.pdbx_seq_one_letter_code
_entity_poly.pdbx_strand_id
1 'polypeptide(L)'
;MKNLFLLVISLFFISKLTAQNKISVTLKDGSSIHGLGRIIEDGKILLKKTKGATKEIYDYKTVEKLTIYNDDGVEQNYKHKIIEGSAGFGSVKLLEVVIVGEVTLYQDYSSGAAYGPNMMGGGYGFTNHPKTTYYIAKKGSDIVTNLKLANTYSKKFIKLTKKYFGDCNELISKIKAKDFKRYGIEDVVKYYNNNCN
;
A
#
# COMPACT_ATOMS: atom_id res chain seq x y z
N MET A 1 26.90 6.11 -52.87
CA MET A 1 25.82 5.35 -52.19
C MET A 1 25.96 5.67 -50.71
N LYS A 2 25.14 6.60 -50.20
CA LYS A 2 23.88 6.24 -49.54
C LYS A 2 24.17 5.12 -48.54
N ASN A 3 24.57 5.47 -47.31
CA ASN A 3 24.42 4.62 -46.12
C ASN A 3 25.07 5.24 -44.86
N LEU A 4 25.90 6.29 -44.97
CA LEU A 4 26.54 6.86 -43.77
C LEU A 4 25.75 8.00 -43.10
N PHE A 5 24.70 8.55 -43.73
CA PHE A 5 23.92 9.66 -43.17
C PHE A 5 22.60 9.24 -42.50
N LEU A 6 22.32 7.92 -42.44
CA LEU A 6 21.03 7.39 -41.98
C LEU A 6 21.08 6.69 -40.61
N LEU A 7 22.25 6.65 -39.96
CA LEU A 7 22.45 5.89 -38.71
C LEU A 7 22.67 6.77 -37.46
N VAL A 8 22.51 8.10 -37.57
CA VAL A 8 22.66 9.03 -36.43
C VAL A 8 21.31 9.62 -35.96
N ILE A 9 20.22 9.43 -36.71
CA ILE A 9 18.89 9.97 -36.39
C ILE A 9 18.05 9.02 -35.50
N SER A 10 18.53 7.82 -35.19
CA SER A 10 17.77 6.81 -34.42
C SER A 10 17.88 6.94 -32.89
N LEU A 11 18.58 7.94 -32.34
CA LEU A 11 18.81 8.07 -30.89
C LEU A 11 17.94 9.11 -30.18
N PHE A 12 16.95 9.70 -30.87
CA PHE A 12 16.07 10.74 -30.31
C PHE A 12 14.60 10.34 -30.16
N PHE A 13 14.29 9.05 -29.97
CA PHE A 13 12.96 8.65 -29.49
C PHE A 13 12.90 8.71 -27.96
N ILE A 14 12.79 9.95 -27.48
CA ILE A 14 11.85 10.41 -26.46
C ILE A 14 11.79 9.53 -25.19
N SER A 15 12.69 9.83 -24.27
CA SER A 15 12.53 9.56 -22.85
C SER A 15 11.36 10.39 -22.27
N LYS A 16 10.15 9.87 -22.36
CA LYS A 16 9.03 10.19 -21.45
C LYS A 16 8.46 8.84 -21.04
N LEU A 17 8.22 8.51 -19.78
CA LEU A 17 7.62 9.31 -18.73
C LEU A 17 8.26 8.98 -17.38
N THR A 18 8.63 9.99 -16.58
CA THR A 18 8.40 9.81 -15.14
C THR A 18 6.90 10.01 -14.98
N ALA A 19 6.13 8.92 -14.91
CA ALA A 19 4.72 9.00 -14.60
C ALA A 19 4.61 9.63 -13.19
N GLN A 20 4.20 10.90 -13.15
CA GLN A 20 3.88 11.60 -11.91
C GLN A 20 2.36 11.65 -11.87
N ASN A 21 1.78 11.04 -10.84
CA ASN A 21 0.35 11.02 -10.66
C ASN A 21 -0.10 12.39 -10.15
N LYS A 22 -1.34 12.75 -10.43
CA LYS A 22 -1.99 13.83 -9.69
C LYS A 22 -2.10 13.37 -8.24
N ILE A 23 -1.62 14.18 -7.31
CA ILE A 23 -1.67 13.88 -5.88
C ILE A 23 -2.17 15.08 -5.08
N SER A 24 -2.75 14.78 -3.92
CA SER A 24 -3.00 15.74 -2.84
C SER A 24 -2.27 15.27 -1.59
N VAL A 25 -1.52 16.19 -0.97
CA VAL A 25 -0.86 15.96 0.32
C VAL A 25 -1.57 16.82 1.35
N THR A 26 -2.30 16.19 2.26
CA THR A 26 -2.86 16.85 3.44
C THR A 26 -1.82 16.83 4.55
N LEU A 27 -1.45 18.01 5.04
CA LEU A 27 -0.52 18.21 6.13
C LEU A 27 -1.22 18.12 7.48
N LYS A 28 -0.45 17.90 8.55
CA LYS A 28 -0.98 17.77 9.92
C LYS A 28 -1.60 19.05 10.49
N ASP A 29 -1.34 20.20 9.87
CA ASP A 29 -2.03 21.47 10.19
C ASP A 29 -3.40 21.59 9.49
N GLY A 30 -3.80 20.59 8.72
CA GLY A 30 -5.04 20.54 7.95
C GLY A 30 -4.95 21.19 6.56
N SER A 31 -3.85 21.87 6.23
CA SER A 31 -3.66 22.43 4.89
C SER A 31 -3.44 21.30 3.86
N SER A 32 -3.77 21.56 2.59
CA SER A 32 -3.58 20.59 1.52
C SER A 32 -2.86 21.19 0.32
N ILE A 33 -1.95 20.41 -0.26
CA ILE A 33 -1.11 20.79 -1.40
C ILE A 33 -1.41 19.84 -2.55
N HIS A 34 -1.87 20.42 -3.66
CA HIS A 34 -2.18 19.68 -4.88
C HIS A 34 -1.03 19.81 -5.89
N GLY A 35 -0.76 18.74 -6.61
CA GLY A 35 0.28 18.76 -7.63
C GLY A 35 0.51 17.43 -8.32
N LEU A 36 1.68 17.32 -8.91
CA LEU A 36 2.21 16.11 -9.53
C LEU A 36 3.25 15.49 -8.61
N GLY A 37 3.15 14.20 -8.37
CA GLY A 37 4.11 13.56 -7.48
C GLY A 37 4.09 12.05 -7.50
N ARG A 38 4.91 11.49 -6.62
CA ARG A 38 5.04 10.05 -6.41
C ARG A 38 5.60 9.74 -5.03
N ILE A 39 5.34 8.53 -4.57
CA ILE A 39 6.00 7.95 -3.41
C ILE A 39 7.45 7.62 -3.80
N ILE A 40 8.40 7.96 -2.93
CA ILE A 40 9.82 7.63 -3.06
C ILE A 40 10.25 6.76 -1.85
N GLU A 41 11.54 6.48 -1.73
CA GLU A 41 12.11 5.65 -0.67
C GLU A 41 11.66 6.09 0.73
N ASP A 42 11.53 5.10 1.63
CA ASP A 42 11.06 5.24 3.01
C ASP A 42 9.64 5.81 3.15
N GLY A 43 8.81 5.75 2.09
CA GLY A 43 7.46 6.28 2.12
C GLY A 43 7.40 7.81 2.18
N LYS A 44 8.49 8.49 1.78
CA LYS A 44 8.48 9.94 1.56
C LYS A 44 7.73 10.26 0.27
N ILE A 45 7.27 11.49 0.15
CA ILE A 45 6.45 11.96 -0.97
C ILE A 45 7.19 13.08 -1.67
N LEU A 46 7.49 12.87 -2.96
CA LEU A 46 8.04 13.91 -3.83
C LEU A 46 6.89 14.58 -4.56
N LEU A 47 6.76 15.89 -4.39
CA LEU A 47 5.69 16.71 -4.98
C LEU A 47 6.26 17.88 -5.79
N LYS A 48 5.57 18.21 -6.87
CA LYS A 48 5.71 19.46 -7.64
C LYS A 48 4.33 20.08 -7.81
N LYS A 49 4.18 21.36 -7.47
CA LYS A 49 2.89 22.07 -7.66
C LYS A 49 2.43 22.06 -9.12
N THR A 50 3.37 22.23 -10.05
CA THR A 50 3.11 22.19 -11.50
C THR A 50 4.26 21.52 -12.25
N LYS A 51 4.02 21.20 -13.53
CA LYS A 51 5.07 20.68 -14.42
C LYS A 51 6.18 21.73 -14.57
N GLY A 52 7.38 21.39 -14.11
CA GLY A 52 8.55 22.28 -14.14
C GLY A 52 8.86 22.98 -12.82
N ALA A 53 7.92 22.98 -11.86
CA ALA A 53 8.17 23.52 -10.53
C ALA A 53 9.29 22.75 -9.79
N THR A 54 9.86 23.42 -8.79
CA THR A 54 10.80 22.85 -7.83
C THR A 54 10.19 21.66 -7.12
N LYS A 55 11.01 20.65 -6.84
CA LYS A 55 10.61 19.45 -6.11
C LYS A 55 10.61 19.77 -4.62
N GLU A 56 9.57 19.37 -3.93
CA GLU A 56 9.47 19.41 -2.47
C GLU A 56 9.29 17.97 -1.95
N ILE A 57 9.88 17.66 -0.80
CA ILE A 57 9.82 16.33 -0.19
C ILE A 57 9.09 16.43 1.14
N TYR A 58 8.09 15.57 1.31
CA TYR A 58 7.26 15.47 2.48
C TYR A 58 7.42 14.10 3.14
N ASP A 59 7.34 14.04 4.47
CA ASP A 59 7.52 12.82 5.25
C ASP A 59 6.44 12.67 6.33
N TYR A 60 6.54 11.60 7.12
CA TYR A 60 5.58 11.28 8.17
C TYR A 60 5.47 12.35 9.27
N LYS A 61 6.44 13.28 9.39
CA LYS A 61 6.40 14.34 10.40
C LYS A 61 5.40 15.42 9.99
N THR A 62 5.33 15.73 8.70
CA THR A 62 4.51 16.82 8.17
C THR A 62 3.20 16.34 7.55
N VAL A 63 3.15 15.12 7.01
CA VAL A 63 1.99 14.58 6.28
C VAL A 63 1.02 13.88 7.21
N GLU A 64 -0.27 14.15 7.02
CA GLU A 64 -1.37 13.39 7.61
C GLU A 64 -1.91 12.34 6.63
N LYS A 65 -2.13 12.74 5.37
CA LYS A 65 -2.73 11.90 4.34
C LYS A 65 -2.15 12.22 2.96
N LEU A 66 -1.91 11.18 2.18
CA LEU A 66 -1.66 11.29 0.74
C LEU A 66 -2.87 10.73 -0.01
N THR A 67 -3.34 11.44 -1.01
CA THR A 67 -4.34 10.95 -1.96
C THR A 67 -3.72 10.94 -3.35
N ILE A 68 -3.76 9.80 -4.03
CA ILE A 68 -3.34 9.63 -5.42
C ILE A 68 -4.60 9.52 -6.27
N TYR A 69 -4.70 10.34 -7.31
CA TYR A 69 -5.79 10.32 -8.26
C TYR A 69 -5.32 9.58 -9.51
N ASN A 70 -5.88 8.40 -9.74
CA ASN A 70 -5.62 7.62 -10.94
C ASN A 70 -6.45 8.15 -12.13
N ASP A 71 -6.03 7.81 -13.34
CA ASP A 71 -6.66 8.31 -14.57
C ASP A 71 -8.11 7.78 -14.76
N ASP A 72 -8.46 6.70 -14.08
CA ASP A 72 -9.79 6.09 -14.01
C ASP A 72 -10.71 6.76 -12.98
N GLY A 73 -10.24 7.80 -12.29
CA GLY A 73 -10.99 8.52 -11.27
C GLY A 73 -11.02 7.83 -9.90
N VAL A 74 -10.30 6.72 -9.73
CA VAL A 74 -10.18 6.04 -8.44
C VAL A 74 -9.20 6.79 -7.55
N GLU A 75 -9.65 7.13 -6.34
CA GLU A 75 -8.82 7.75 -5.31
C GLU A 75 -8.17 6.69 -4.42
N GLN A 76 -6.84 6.67 -4.39
CA GLN A 76 -6.08 5.84 -3.45
C GLN A 76 -5.57 6.70 -2.31
N ASN A 77 -6.02 6.37 -1.11
CA ASN A 77 -5.65 7.10 0.10
C ASN A 77 -4.55 6.35 0.86
N TYR A 78 -3.57 7.09 1.36
CA TYR A 78 -2.45 6.56 2.12
C TYR A 78 -2.25 7.35 3.41
N LYS A 79 -1.80 6.65 4.46
CA LYS A 79 -1.44 7.26 5.75
C LYS A 79 -0.15 6.67 6.28
N HIS A 80 0.68 7.50 6.92
CA HIS A 80 1.82 7.02 7.69
C HIS A 80 1.34 6.36 8.98
N LYS A 81 1.88 5.18 9.29
CA LYS A 81 1.50 4.39 10.46
C LYS A 81 2.70 3.72 11.11
N ILE A 82 2.64 3.60 12.44
CA ILE A 82 3.66 2.97 13.27
C ILE A 82 3.38 1.46 13.33
N ILE A 83 4.35 0.64 12.95
CA ILE A 83 4.21 -0.82 12.98
C ILE A 83 4.43 -1.34 14.41
N GLU A 84 3.43 -2.05 14.94
CA GLU A 84 3.50 -2.64 16.28
C GLU A 84 4.70 -3.59 16.42
N GLY A 85 5.49 -3.38 17.47
CA GLY A 85 6.67 -4.21 17.79
C GLY A 85 7.90 -3.91 16.92
N SER A 86 7.88 -2.85 16.10
CA SER A 86 9.06 -2.38 15.37
C SER A 86 9.71 -1.19 16.09
N ALA A 87 11.02 -1.28 16.33
CA ALA A 87 11.83 -0.19 16.87
C ALA A 87 12.88 0.23 15.83
N GLY A 88 13.14 1.54 15.71
CA GLY A 88 14.15 2.09 14.81
C GLY A 88 13.70 2.24 13.35
N PHE A 89 14.62 2.01 12.41
CA PHE A 89 14.40 2.17 10.97
C PHE A 89 13.27 1.24 10.47
N GLY A 90 12.32 1.77 9.70
CA GLY A 90 11.14 1.02 9.22
C GLY A 90 10.00 0.85 10.23
N SER A 91 10.07 1.53 11.39
CA SER A 91 8.95 1.58 12.35
C SER A 91 7.75 2.36 11.84
N VAL A 92 7.95 3.30 10.92
CA VAL A 92 6.88 4.05 10.25
C VAL A 92 6.82 3.65 8.78
N LYS A 93 5.62 3.34 8.29
CA LYS A 93 5.36 3.04 6.88
C LYS A 93 4.21 3.87 6.34
N LEU A 94 4.30 4.29 5.08
CA LEU A 94 3.17 4.81 4.31
C LEU A 94 2.36 3.63 3.79
N LEU A 95 1.12 3.48 4.26
CA LEU A 95 0.25 2.36 3.92
C LEU A 95 -1.00 2.85 3.18
N GLU A 96 -1.45 2.10 2.19
CA GLU A 96 -2.72 2.35 1.52
C GLU A 96 -3.88 1.98 2.44
N VAL A 97 -4.91 2.82 2.48
CA VAL A 97 -6.14 2.63 3.24
C VAL A 97 -7.13 1.87 2.36
N VAL A 98 -7.46 0.63 2.74
CA VAL A 98 -8.31 -0.26 1.93
C VAL A 98 -9.78 -0.21 2.41
N ILE A 99 -9.98 -0.32 3.72
CA ILE A 99 -11.31 -0.28 4.35
C ILE A 99 -11.23 0.60 5.59
N VAL A 100 -12.17 1.54 5.72
CA VAL A 100 -12.32 2.40 6.89
C VAL A 100 -13.55 1.98 7.69
N GLY A 101 -13.43 2.01 9.01
CA GLY A 101 -14.49 1.72 9.98
C GLY A 101 -13.93 1.72 11.40
N GLU A 102 -14.65 1.12 12.35
CA GLU A 102 -14.14 0.92 13.71
C GLU A 102 -12.83 0.12 13.73
N VAL A 103 -12.68 -0.78 12.74
CA VAL A 103 -11.41 -1.36 12.36
C VAL A 103 -11.05 -0.89 10.95
N THR A 104 -9.84 -0.35 10.81
CA THR A 104 -9.30 0.07 9.50
C THR A 104 -8.31 -0.98 8.99
N LEU A 105 -8.50 -1.41 7.74
CA LEU A 105 -7.58 -2.29 7.01
C LEU A 105 -6.68 -1.45 6.10
N TYR A 106 -5.39 -1.73 6.17
CA TYR A 106 -4.38 -1.12 5.34
C TYR A 106 -3.59 -2.19 4.57
N GLN A 107 -2.94 -1.80 3.48
CA GLN A 107 -2.06 -2.66 2.71
C GLN A 107 -0.76 -1.98 2.28
N ASP A 108 0.25 -2.81 2.03
CA ASP A 108 1.55 -2.44 1.46
C ASP A 108 1.87 -3.43 0.32
N TYR A 109 2.26 -2.90 -0.84
CA TYR A 109 2.71 -3.70 -1.98
C TYR A 109 4.23 -3.78 -1.95
N SER A 110 4.76 -4.98 -1.72
CA SER A 110 6.20 -5.24 -1.82
C SER A 110 6.49 -6.13 -3.04
N SER A 111 7.46 -5.76 -3.87
CA SER A 111 8.06 -6.69 -4.82
C SER A 111 9.03 -7.60 -4.05
N GLY A 112 8.62 -8.84 -3.80
CA GLY A 112 9.51 -9.85 -3.21
C GLY A 112 10.11 -10.71 -4.30
N ALA A 113 11.43 -10.95 -4.24
CA ALA A 113 12.07 -11.98 -5.03
C ALA A 113 11.68 -13.35 -4.47
N ALA A 114 10.81 -14.08 -5.15
CA ALA A 114 10.46 -15.45 -4.83
C ALA A 114 11.33 -16.40 -5.66
N TYR A 115 12.05 -17.30 -4.99
CA TYR A 115 12.82 -18.35 -5.66
C TYR A 115 11.84 -19.41 -6.20
N GLY A 116 11.77 -19.56 -7.52
CA GLY A 116 10.78 -20.41 -8.17
C GLY A 116 11.20 -20.80 -9.58
N PRO A 117 10.48 -21.75 -10.22
CA PRO A 117 10.76 -22.13 -11.59
C PRO A 117 10.58 -20.91 -12.51
N ASN A 118 11.63 -20.57 -13.25
CA ASN A 118 11.68 -19.43 -14.13
C ASN A 118 10.89 -19.74 -15.41
N MET A 119 9.83 -18.96 -15.67
CA MET A 119 8.90 -19.18 -16.79
C MET A 119 9.55 -18.97 -18.18
N MET A 120 10.78 -18.44 -18.25
CA MET A 120 11.49 -18.15 -19.51
C MET A 120 12.70 -19.04 -19.79
N GLY A 121 12.90 -20.13 -19.05
CA GLY A 121 13.96 -21.08 -19.39
C GLY A 121 14.31 -22.02 -18.25
N GLY A 122 13.59 -23.13 -18.17
CA GLY A 122 14.04 -24.45 -17.66
C GLY A 122 14.78 -24.57 -16.33
N GLY A 123 14.93 -23.49 -15.54
CA GLY A 123 15.75 -23.45 -14.33
C GLY A 123 15.06 -22.70 -13.19
N TYR A 124 15.56 -22.86 -11.97
CA TYR A 124 15.12 -22.08 -10.83
C TYR A 124 15.72 -20.67 -10.89
N GLY A 125 14.86 -19.65 -10.84
CA GLY A 125 15.26 -18.24 -10.87
C GLY A 125 14.45 -17.42 -9.86
N PHE A 126 14.87 -16.17 -9.65
CA PHE A 126 14.09 -15.25 -8.83
C PHE A 126 12.93 -14.68 -9.66
N THR A 127 11.73 -15.16 -9.39
CA THR A 127 10.48 -14.57 -9.90
C THR A 127 10.04 -13.46 -8.95
N ASN A 128 9.92 -12.23 -9.45
CA ASN A 128 9.35 -11.13 -8.68
C ASN A 128 7.84 -11.27 -8.67
N HIS A 129 7.29 -11.81 -7.58
CA HIS A 129 5.84 -11.80 -7.36
C HIS A 129 5.45 -10.64 -6.46
N PRO A 130 4.50 -9.78 -6.87
CA PRO A 130 3.99 -8.75 -5.98
C PRO A 130 3.34 -9.42 -4.77
N LYS A 131 3.81 -9.07 -3.58
CA LYS A 131 3.28 -9.56 -2.32
C LYS A 131 2.57 -8.42 -1.60
N THR A 132 1.27 -8.59 -1.43
CA THR A 132 0.44 -7.71 -0.59
C THR A 132 0.61 -8.10 0.87
N THR A 133 0.96 -7.13 1.71
CA THR A 133 1.00 -7.29 3.16
C THR A 133 -0.09 -6.44 3.79
N TYR A 134 -0.96 -7.08 4.57
CA TYR A 134 -2.07 -6.40 5.24
C TYR A 134 -1.72 -6.00 6.68
N TYR A 135 -2.25 -4.85 7.09
CA TYR A 135 -2.12 -4.29 8.43
C TYR A 135 -3.49 -3.87 8.95
N ILE A 136 -3.68 -3.92 10.26
CA ILE A 136 -4.96 -3.63 10.91
C ILE A 136 -4.77 -2.63 12.05
N ALA A 137 -5.74 -1.74 12.23
CA ALA A 137 -5.77 -0.78 13.33
C ALA A 137 -7.20 -0.60 13.84
N LYS A 138 -7.32 -0.25 15.12
CA LYS A 138 -8.56 0.36 15.62
C LYS A 138 -8.66 1.80 15.11
N LYS A 139 -9.87 2.30 14.98
CA LYS A 139 -10.16 3.70 14.61
C LYS A 139 -9.34 4.67 15.48
N GLY A 140 -8.76 5.68 14.82
CA GLY A 140 -7.93 6.71 15.47
C GLY A 140 -6.53 6.25 15.90
N SER A 141 -6.20 4.96 15.86
CA SER A 141 -4.85 4.49 16.22
C SER A 141 -3.83 4.80 15.13
N ASP A 142 -2.68 5.33 15.52
CA ASP A 142 -1.49 5.43 14.67
C ASP A 142 -0.64 4.16 14.65
N ILE A 143 -0.88 3.27 15.61
CA ILE A 143 -0.23 1.98 15.68
C ILE A 143 -1.06 0.96 14.91
N VAL A 144 -0.39 0.22 14.02
CA VAL A 144 -0.98 -0.84 13.20
C VAL A 144 -0.28 -2.17 13.45
N THR A 145 -1.05 -3.24 13.47
CA THR A 145 -0.50 -4.60 13.58
C THR A 145 -0.38 -5.22 12.20
N ASN A 146 0.82 -5.69 11.85
CA ASN A 146 1.03 -6.50 10.66
C ASN A 146 0.33 -7.86 10.86
N LEU A 147 -0.60 -8.20 9.96
CA LEU A 147 -1.37 -9.43 10.09
C LEU A 147 -0.55 -10.70 9.80
N LYS A 148 0.64 -10.56 9.18
CA LYS A 148 1.56 -11.64 8.77
C LYS A 148 0.80 -12.82 8.18
N LEU A 149 -0.16 -12.53 7.31
CA LEU A 149 -1.14 -13.51 6.83
C LEU A 149 -0.44 -14.56 5.97
N ALA A 150 -0.47 -15.81 6.45
CA ALA A 150 -0.35 -16.96 5.57
C ALA A 150 -1.71 -17.25 4.89
N ASN A 151 -2.81 -17.06 5.64
CA ASN A 151 -4.21 -17.09 5.21
C ASN A 151 -5.13 -16.68 6.38
N THR A 152 -6.42 -16.47 6.10
CA THR A 152 -7.51 -16.10 7.03
C THR A 152 -7.80 -17.16 8.11
N TYR A 153 -7.14 -18.32 8.08
CA TYR A 153 -7.34 -19.41 9.05
C TYR A 153 -6.07 -19.78 9.82
N SER A 154 -4.99 -19.01 9.62
CA SER A 154 -3.73 -19.25 10.32
C SER A 154 -3.89 -19.04 11.82
N LYS A 155 -3.20 -19.85 12.64
CA LYS A 155 -3.23 -19.70 14.11
C LYS A 155 -2.91 -18.26 14.56
N LYS A 156 -2.01 -17.59 13.85
CA LYS A 156 -1.65 -16.18 14.08
C LYS A 156 -2.84 -15.26 13.82
N PHE A 157 -3.54 -15.43 12.71
CA PHE A 157 -4.74 -14.66 12.41
C PHE A 157 -5.84 -14.88 13.46
N ILE A 158 -6.12 -16.13 13.84
CA ILE A 158 -7.11 -16.44 14.89
C ILE A 158 -6.75 -15.82 16.25
N LYS A 159 -5.46 -15.63 16.55
CA LYS A 159 -5.04 -14.88 17.75
C LYS A 159 -5.36 -13.39 17.61
N LEU A 160 -5.17 -12.82 16.42
CA LEU A 160 -5.47 -11.42 16.13
C LEU A 160 -6.98 -11.13 16.10
N THR A 161 -7.80 -12.07 15.65
CA THR A 161 -9.26 -11.87 15.62
C THR A 161 -9.82 -11.64 17.02
N LYS A 162 -9.29 -12.30 18.05
CA LYS A 162 -9.69 -12.00 19.43
C LYS A 162 -9.31 -10.58 19.90
N LYS A 163 -8.21 -10.02 19.39
CA LYS A 163 -7.72 -8.67 19.77
C LYS A 163 -8.55 -7.57 19.10
N TYR A 164 -8.95 -7.77 17.85
CA TYR A 164 -9.60 -6.75 17.03
C TYR A 164 -11.11 -6.94 16.86
N PHE A 165 -11.60 -8.16 17.01
CA PHE A 165 -13.01 -8.55 16.78
C PHE A 165 -13.60 -9.31 17.98
N GLY A 166 -12.97 -9.20 19.16
CA GLY A 166 -13.32 -9.95 20.37
C GLY A 166 -14.72 -9.69 20.90
N ASP A 167 -15.28 -8.54 20.56
CA ASP A 167 -16.63 -8.06 20.84
C ASP A 167 -17.69 -8.64 19.87
N CYS A 168 -17.28 -9.25 18.75
CA CYS A 168 -18.21 -9.84 17.78
C CYS A 168 -18.16 -11.36 17.75
N ASN A 169 -18.89 -12.00 18.67
CA ASN A 169 -18.96 -13.45 18.79
C ASN A 169 -19.44 -14.17 17.52
N GLU A 170 -20.37 -13.55 16.78
CA GLU A 170 -20.87 -14.10 15.52
C GLU A 170 -19.76 -14.16 14.47
N LEU A 171 -19.02 -13.07 14.27
CA LEU A 171 -17.88 -13.03 13.34
C LEU A 171 -16.82 -14.06 13.71
N ILE A 172 -16.47 -14.19 15.00
CA ILE A 172 -15.52 -15.20 15.46
C ILE A 172 -15.99 -16.61 15.10
N SER A 173 -17.31 -16.86 15.20
CA SER A 173 -17.91 -18.15 14.85
C SER A 173 -17.83 -18.42 13.34
N LYS A 174 -18.16 -17.44 12.49
CA LYS A 174 -18.03 -17.52 11.03
C LYS A 174 -16.60 -17.77 10.57
N ILE A 175 -15.62 -17.11 11.20
CA ILE A 175 -14.19 -17.34 10.90
C ILE A 175 -13.79 -18.78 11.27
N LYS A 176 -14.24 -19.31 12.41
CA LYS A 176 -13.96 -20.70 12.81
C LYS A 176 -14.64 -21.73 11.91
N ALA A 177 -15.85 -21.44 11.44
CA ALA A 177 -16.61 -22.27 10.50
C ALA A 177 -16.03 -22.27 9.08
N LYS A 178 -15.09 -21.35 8.80
CA LYS A 178 -14.47 -21.11 7.48
C LYS A 178 -15.43 -20.57 6.43
N ASP A 179 -16.36 -19.71 6.86
CA ASP A 179 -17.36 -19.09 5.97
C ASP A 179 -16.76 -18.03 5.03
N PHE A 180 -15.52 -17.60 5.28
CA PHE A 180 -14.82 -16.61 4.45
C PHE A 180 -13.89 -17.26 3.42
N LYS A 181 -13.45 -16.51 2.42
CA LYS A 181 -12.41 -16.99 1.52
C LYS A 181 -11.09 -17.17 2.28
N ARG A 182 -10.27 -18.15 1.87
CA ARG A 182 -8.94 -18.42 2.46
C ARG A 182 -8.03 -17.20 2.51
N TYR A 183 -8.19 -16.25 1.60
CA TYR A 183 -7.46 -14.97 1.55
C TYR A 183 -8.41 -13.76 1.63
N GLY A 184 -9.62 -13.94 2.15
CA GLY A 184 -10.67 -12.91 2.23
C GLY A 184 -10.58 -12.06 3.50
N ILE A 185 -9.43 -11.46 3.80
CA ILE A 185 -9.30 -10.57 4.97
C ILE A 185 -10.18 -9.33 4.84
N GLU A 186 -10.33 -8.79 3.63
CA GLU A 186 -11.24 -7.69 3.37
C GLU A 186 -12.68 -8.01 3.75
N ASP A 187 -13.17 -9.21 3.40
CA ASP A 187 -14.53 -9.66 3.70
C ASP A 187 -14.76 -9.74 5.21
N VAL A 188 -13.76 -10.20 5.97
CA VAL A 188 -13.80 -10.27 7.43
C VAL A 188 -13.92 -8.88 8.04
N VAL A 189 -13.10 -7.92 7.58
CA VAL A 189 -13.13 -6.54 8.09
C VAL A 189 -14.41 -5.82 7.68
N LYS A 190 -14.86 -5.99 6.43
CA LYS A 190 -16.15 -5.48 5.94
C LYS A 190 -17.30 -6.00 6.78
N TYR A 191 -17.31 -7.31 7.07
CA TYR A 191 -18.34 -7.89 7.93
C TYR A 191 -18.35 -7.23 9.31
N TYR A 192 -17.19 -7.13 9.95
CA TYR A 192 -17.07 -6.53 11.28
C TYR A 192 -17.60 -5.10 11.32
N ASN A 193 -17.13 -4.26 10.39
CA ASN A 193 -17.48 -2.84 10.33
C ASN A 193 -18.94 -2.57 9.95
N ASN A 194 -19.66 -3.55 9.42
CA ASN A 194 -21.04 -3.37 8.96
C ASN A 194 -22.08 -4.06 9.86
N ASN A 195 -21.69 -5.10 10.60
CA ASN A 195 -22.64 -5.95 11.35
C ASN A 195 -22.38 -5.97 12.85
N CYS A 196 -21.18 -5.59 13.29
CA CYS A 196 -20.82 -5.63 14.70
C CYS A 196 -20.71 -4.23 15.32
N ASN A 197 -20.50 -3.19 14.49
CA ASN A 197 -20.39 -1.79 14.89
C ASN A 197 -21.08 -0.88 13.87
#